data_AF-A0A1J5AF51-F1
#
_entry.id   AF-A0A1J5AF51-F1
#
_cell.length_a   1.000
_cell.length_b   1.000
_cell.length_c   1.000
_cell.angle_alpha   90.00
_cell.angle_beta   90.00
_cell.angle_gamma   90.00
#
_symmetry.space_group_name_H-M   'P 1'
#
loop_
_entity.id
_entity.type
_entity.pdbx_description
1 polymer ?
#
loop_
_entity_poly.entity_id
_entity_poly.type
_entity_poly.pdbx_seq_one_letter_code
_entity_poly.pdbx_strand_id
1 'polypeptide(L)' 'MYLFALRNGKRKLAYGESPDDALNILRIRLSDVEMAEIVQDDYIKINQRELQKYVRELG' A
#
# COMPACT_ATOMS: atom_id res chain seq x y z
N MET A 1 2.21 8.46 -4.45
CA MET A 1 2.42 7.29 -3.57
C MET A 1 1.08 6.63 -3.38
N TYR A 2 1.04 5.31 -3.22
CA TYR A 2 -0.20 4.58 -3.05
C TYR A 2 -0.18 3.87 -1.69
N LEU A 3 -1.22 4.07 -0.91
CA LEU A 3 -1.46 3.36 0.33
C LEU A 3 -2.50 2.30 0.05
N PHE A 4 -2.09 1.03 0.10
CA PHE A 4 -3.00 -0.10 -0.02
C PHE A 4 -3.52 -0.49 1.35
N ALA A 5 -4.82 -0.69 1.48
CA ALA A 5 -5.41 -1.21 2.69
C ALA A 5 -5.03 -2.69 2.85
N LEU A 6 -4.76 -3.09 4.09
CA LEU A 6 -4.59 -4.47 4.48
C LEU A 6 -5.85 -4.95 5.20
N ARG A 7 -6.16 -6.24 5.07
CA ARG A 7 -7.28 -6.88 5.78
C ARG A 7 -7.15 -6.79 7.30
N ASN A 8 -5.93 -6.67 7.82
CA ASN A 8 -5.68 -6.47 9.25
C ASN A 8 -5.95 -5.03 9.76
N GLY A 9 -6.39 -4.11 8.89
CA GLY A 9 -6.67 -2.71 9.24
C GLY A 9 -5.48 -1.77 9.17
N LYS A 10 -4.27 -2.27 8.85
CA LYS A 10 -3.10 -1.45 8.55
C LYS A 10 -3.07 -1.08 7.08
N ARG A 11 -2.12 -0.22 6.70
CA ARG A 11 -1.90 0.16 5.30
C ARG A 11 -0.46 -0.08 4.90
N LYS A 12 -0.28 -0.53 3.66
CA LYS A 12 1.03 -0.74 3.06
C LYS A 12 1.32 0.39 2.07
N LEU A 13 2.48 1.01 2.24
CA LEU A 13 2.91 2.06 1.35
C LEU A 13 3.66 1.49 0.15
N ALA A 14 3.26 1.93 -1.03
CA ALA A 14 3.86 1.57 -2.29
C ALA A 14 4.14 2.79 -3.16
N TYR A 15 5.15 2.64 -4.00
CA TYR A 15 5.59 3.63 -4.95
C TYR A 15 5.42 3.03 -6.33
N GLY A 16 4.84 3.78 -7.24
CA GLY A 16 4.58 3.36 -8.62
C GLY A 16 4.04 4.55 -9.39
N GLU A 17 4.16 4.51 -10.71
CA GLU A 17 3.55 5.51 -11.59
C GLU A 17 2.03 5.28 -11.62
N SER A 18 1.61 4.01 -11.66
CA SER A 18 0.23 3.54 -11.57
C SER A 18 -0.02 2.73 -10.28
N PRO A 19 -1.29 2.53 -9.87
CA PRO A 19 -1.63 1.58 -8.80
C PRO A 19 -1.16 0.16 -9.12
N ASP A 20 -1.22 -0.27 -10.39
CA ASP A 20 -0.68 -1.57 -10.84
C ASP A 20 0.83 -1.69 -10.63
N ASP A 21 1.61 -0.66 -10.96
CA ASP A 21 3.05 -0.66 -10.70
C ASP A 21 3.36 -0.71 -9.20
N ALA A 22 2.61 0.07 -8.43
CA ALA A 22 2.77 0.10 -6.98
C ALA A 22 2.43 -1.27 -6.36
N LEU A 23 1.41 -1.95 -6.89
CA LEU A 23 1.04 -3.31 -6.53
C LEU A 23 2.12 -4.32 -6.94
N ASN A 24 2.69 -4.20 -8.14
CA ASN A 24 3.78 -5.06 -8.60
C ASN A 24 5.02 -4.92 -7.72
N ILE A 25 5.37 -3.70 -7.31
CA ILE A 25 6.48 -3.45 -6.37
C ILE A 25 6.19 -4.08 -5.00
N LEU A 26 4.94 -4.02 -4.54
CA LEU A 26 4.52 -4.74 -3.33
C LEU A 26 4.68 -6.25 -3.49
N ARG A 27 4.25 -6.83 -4.62
CA ARG A 27 4.42 -8.27 -4.90
C ARG A 27 5.88 -8.73 -4.93
N ILE A 28 6.79 -7.87 -5.39
CA ILE A 28 8.23 -8.20 -5.43
C ILE A 28 8.84 -8.14 -4.03
N ARG A 29 8.37 -7.22 -3.18
CA ARG A 29 8.93 -6.97 -1.86
C ARG A 29 8.30 -7.81 -0.75
N LEU A 30 7.05 -8.21 -0.94
CA LEU A 30 6.23 -8.90 0.04
C LEU A 30 6.14 -10.38 -0.27
N SER A 31 6.05 -11.18 0.79
CA SER A 31 5.72 -12.60 0.65
C SER A 31 4.26 -12.77 0.25
N ASP A 32 3.93 -13.92 -0.36
CA ASP A 32 2.57 -14.26 -0.80
C ASP A 32 1.52 -14.09 0.30
N VAL A 33 1.90 -14.36 1.56
CA VAL A 33 1.03 -14.18 2.74
C VAL A 33 0.68 -12.71 2.96
N GLU A 34 1.65 -11.80 2.91
CA GLU A 34 1.38 -10.37 3.08
C GLU A 34 0.63 -9.79 1.87
N MET A 35 0.89 -10.35 0.69
CA MET A 35 0.18 -9.95 -0.53
C MET A 35 -1.30 -10.37 -0.49
N ALA A 36 -1.62 -11.53 0.09
CA ALA A 36 -3.00 -11.97 0.29
C ALA A 36 -3.79 -11.07 1.24
N GLU A 37 -3.10 -10.39 2.15
CA GLU A 37 -3.70 -9.41 3.06
C GLU A 37 -3.98 -8.07 2.37
N ILE A 38 -3.35 -7.75 1.24
CA ILE A 38 -3.57 -6.49 0.53
C ILE A 38 -4.91 -6.50 -0.21
N VAL A 39 -5.70 -5.46 0.01
CA VAL A 39 -6.94 -5.19 -0.73
C VAL A 39 -6.60 -4.37 -1.98
N GLN A 40 -6.50 -5.04 -3.13
CA GLN A 40 -6.05 -4.41 -4.39
C GLN A 40 -7.02 -3.33 -4.90
N ASP A 41 -8.31 -3.46 -4.58
CA ASP A 41 -9.35 -2.48 -4.93
C ASP A 41 -9.42 -1.31 -3.94
N ASP A 42 -8.81 -1.42 -2.75
CA ASP A 42 -8.83 -0.37 -1.73
C ASP A 42 -7.44 0.25 -1.57
N TYR A 43 -7.23 1.28 -2.37
CA TYR A 43 -6.01 2.07 -2.34
C TYR A 43 -6.33 3.56 -2.31
N ILE A 44 -5.49 4.31 -1.61
CA ILE A 44 -5.53 5.77 -1.61
C ILE A 44 -4.25 6.29 -2.22
N LYS A 45 -4.40 7.07 -3.30
CA LYS A 45 -3.30 7.86 -3.84
C LYS A 45 -3.08 9.05 -2.93
N ILE A 46 -1.92 9.07 -2.28
CA ILE A 46 -1.51 10.16 -1.41
C ILE A 46 -0.28 10.88 -1.97
N ASN A 47 -0.19 12.17 -1.65
CA ASN A 47 1.02 12.94 -1.84
C ASN A 47 2.01 12.69 -0.67
N GLN A 48 3.30 12.90 -0.89
CA GLN A 48 4.35 12.70 0.11
C GLN A 48 4.09 13.51 1.40
N ARG A 49 3.49 14.69 1.27
CA ARG A 49 3.10 15.54 2.41
C ARG A 49 1.99 14.92 3.27
N GLU A 50 1.15 14.09 2.68
CA GLU A 50 0.04 13.43 3.39
C GLU A 50 0.50 12.17 4.11
N LEU A 51 1.67 11.63 3.76
CA LEU A 51 2.24 10.45 4.42
C LEU A 51 2.26 10.59 5.94
N GLN A 52 2.57 11.79 6.47
CA GLN A 52 2.57 12.02 7.91
C GLN A 52 1.20 11.81 8.58
N LYS A 53 0.09 12.00 7.86
CA LYS A 53 -1.26 11.72 8.38
C LYS A 53 -1.49 10.22 8.53
N TYR A 54 -1.02 9.45 7.56
CA TYR A 54 -1.20 8.00 7.48
C TYR A 54 -0.07 7.20 8.14
N VAL A 55 1.00 7.85 8.61
CA VAL A 55 2.17 7.17 9.19
C VAL A 55 1.80 6.32 10.41
N ARG A 56 0.73 6.70 11.12
CA ARG A 56 0.19 5.96 12.27
C ARG A 56 -0.58 4.70 11.87
N GLU A 57 -1.04 4.64 10.63
CA GLU A 57 -1.78 3.51 10.04
C GLU A 57 -0.85 2.60 9.23
N LEU A 58 0.43 2.99 9.06
CA LEU A 58 1.45 2.16 8.44
C LEU A 58 1.85 1.02 9.39
N GLY A 59 1.87 -0.19 8.87
CA GLY A 59 1.98 -1.40 9.66
C GLY A 59 3.08 -2.35 9.28
#